data_AF-A0A1V9YNR6-F1
#
_entry.id   AF-A0A1V9YNR6-F1
#
_cell.length_a   1.000
_cell.length_b   1.000
_cell.length_c   1.000
_cell.angle_alpha   90.00
_cell.angle_beta   90.00
_cell.angle_gamma   90.00
#
_symmetry.space_group_name_H-M   'P 1'
#
loop_
_entity.id
_entity.type
_entity.pdbx_description
1 polymer ?
#
loop_
_entity_poly.entity_id
_entity_poly.type
_entity_poly.pdbx_seq_one_letter_code
_entity_poly.pdbx_strand_id
1 'polypeptide(L)'
;MRWQPVVVGVVGAAASVGAHELPHCNDLNLDSWFDVVYSIPWLQPCMEDTNSTDYFTLESGVPLTATQWTAFFDSSSCRELYNNLSLSIYNNTAMPLCRLDKFGTTRRDLASLSFDQLRDYMASSILPLLLPNSALAT
;
A
#
# COMPACT_ATOMS: atom_id res chain seq x y z
N MET A 1 -24.55 38.57 51.94
CA MET A 1 -23.96 39.25 50.78
C MET A 1 -23.16 38.23 49.98
N ARG A 2 -23.30 38.33 48.67
CA ARG A 2 -23.00 37.36 47.62
C ARG A 2 -21.58 37.61 47.10
N TRP A 3 -20.72 36.60 47.04
CA TRP A 3 -19.55 36.56 46.14
C TRP A 3 -19.23 35.09 45.83
N GLN A 4 -19.47 34.70 44.57
CA GLN A 4 -19.08 33.41 43.97
C GLN A 4 -17.78 33.63 43.19
N PRO A 5 -16.79 32.73 43.25
CA PRO A 5 -15.82 32.58 42.17
C PRO A 5 -16.38 31.64 41.10
N VAL A 6 -16.50 32.17 39.89
CA VAL A 6 -16.85 31.49 38.64
C VAL A 6 -15.58 30.85 38.06
N VAL A 7 -15.65 29.52 37.87
CA VAL A 7 -15.20 28.69 36.72
C VAL A 7 -13.72 28.83 36.29
N VAL A 8 -12.92 27.76 36.16
CA VAL A 8 -12.82 26.98 34.91
C VAL A 8 -12.49 25.52 35.22
N GLY A 9 -13.38 24.61 34.80
CA GLY A 9 -13.16 23.18 34.85
C GLY A 9 -12.03 22.76 33.91
N VAL A 10 -11.01 22.11 34.46
CA VAL A 10 -10.14 21.22 33.70
C VAL A 10 -10.52 19.81 34.13
N VAL A 11 -11.68 19.35 33.65
CA VAL A 11 -11.89 17.91 33.53
C VAL A 11 -11.29 17.56 32.18
N GLY A 12 -10.03 17.15 32.22
CA GLY A 12 -9.38 16.54 31.07
C GLY A 12 -10.20 15.34 30.66
N ALA A 13 -10.99 15.49 29.61
CA ALA A 13 -11.49 14.38 28.84
C ALA A 13 -10.25 13.75 28.18
N ALA A 14 -9.61 12.82 28.91
CA ALA A 14 -8.87 11.77 28.26
C ALA A 14 -9.91 10.98 27.47
N ALA A 15 -10.20 11.44 26.25
CA ALA A 15 -10.83 10.62 25.26
C ALA A 15 -9.87 9.45 25.04
N SER A 16 -10.19 8.33 25.68
CA SER A 16 -9.68 7.03 25.33
C SER A 16 -9.90 6.88 23.83
N VAL A 17 -8.84 7.14 23.06
CA VAL A 17 -8.75 6.72 21.67
C VAL A 17 -8.80 5.20 21.77
N GLY A 18 -10.01 4.65 21.72
CA GLY A 18 -10.19 3.23 21.48
C GLY A 18 -9.36 2.93 20.25
N ALA A 19 -8.53 1.90 20.32
CA ALA A 19 -7.85 1.37 19.15
C ALA A 19 -8.93 0.97 18.14
N HIS A 20 -9.39 1.93 17.35
CA HIS A 20 -10.33 1.70 16.29
C HIS A 20 -9.51 1.00 15.22
N GLU A 21 -9.74 -0.31 15.08
CA GLU A 21 -9.07 -1.13 14.08
C GLU A 21 -9.21 -0.44 12.72
N LEU A 22 -8.08 -0.15 12.05
CA LEU A 22 -8.08 0.56 10.78
C LEU A 22 -9.02 -0.15 9.79
N PRO A 23 -9.89 0.54 9.05
CA PRO A 23 -10.79 -0.11 8.08
C PRO A 23 -9.99 -0.87 7.01
N HIS A 24 -10.58 -1.89 6.39
CA HIS A 24 -9.93 -2.56 5.28
C HIS A 24 -9.84 -1.61 4.08
N CYS A 25 -8.74 -1.61 3.33
CA CYS A 25 -8.60 -0.71 2.19
C CYS A 25 -9.67 -0.93 1.10
N ASN A 26 -10.20 -2.15 1.00
CA ASN A 26 -11.29 -2.50 0.07
C ASN A 26 -12.65 -1.95 0.49
N ASP A 27 -12.80 -1.52 1.75
CA ASP A 27 -14.04 -0.90 2.25
C ASP A 27 -14.07 0.61 1.97
N LEU A 28 -12.96 1.17 1.48
CA LEU A 28 -12.81 2.59 1.17
C LEU A 28 -12.83 2.79 -0.35
N ASN A 29 -13.49 3.85 -0.81
CA ASN A 29 -13.31 4.31 -2.18
C ASN A 29 -11.98 5.06 -2.29
N LEU A 30 -10.99 4.42 -2.92
CA LEU A 30 -9.64 4.95 -3.08
C LEU A 30 -9.28 5.23 -4.55
N ASP A 31 -10.21 5.05 -5.49
CA ASP A 31 -9.97 5.06 -6.94
C ASP A 31 -9.33 6.38 -7.38
N SER A 32 -9.88 7.50 -6.92
CA SER A 32 -9.35 8.85 -7.22
C SER A 32 -7.90 9.10 -6.78
N TRP A 33 -7.37 8.32 -5.81
CA TRP A 33 -5.96 8.41 -5.43
C TRP A 33 -5.04 7.73 -6.44
N PHE A 34 -5.57 6.81 -7.24
CA PHE A 34 -4.84 6.08 -8.26
C PHE A 34 -5.01 6.64 -9.67
N ASP A 35 -5.91 7.60 -9.89
CA ASP A 35 -6.04 8.32 -11.17
C ASP A 35 -4.69 8.86 -11.67
N VAL A 36 -3.83 9.31 -10.74
CA VAL A 36 -2.51 9.87 -11.06
C VAL A 36 -1.52 8.82 -11.59
N VAL A 37 -1.77 7.53 -11.36
CA VAL A 37 -0.88 6.43 -11.81
C VAL A 37 -0.77 6.42 -13.33
N TYR A 38 -1.88 6.70 -14.03
CA TYR A 38 -1.90 6.79 -15.49
C TYR A 38 -1.01 7.89 -16.06
N SER A 39 -0.65 8.88 -15.24
CA SER A 39 0.24 9.96 -15.62
C SER A 39 1.71 9.65 -15.32
N ILE A 40 2.03 8.52 -14.67
CA ILE A 40 3.40 8.15 -14.34
C ILE A 40 4.09 7.60 -15.61
N PRO A 41 5.19 8.22 -16.08
CA PRO A 41 5.85 7.81 -17.33
C PRO A 41 6.29 6.35 -17.36
N TRP A 42 6.59 5.79 -16.20
CA TRP A 42 7.11 4.43 -16.02
C TRP A 42 6.03 3.35 -15.98
N LEU A 43 4.74 3.73 -16.01
CA LEU A 43 3.64 2.77 -16.01
C LEU A 43 3.68 1.86 -17.24
N GLN A 44 3.67 2.45 -18.43
CA GLN A 44 3.67 1.70 -19.69
C GLN A 44 4.94 0.84 -19.86
N PRO A 45 6.16 1.38 -19.66
CA PRO A 45 7.38 0.57 -19.72
C PRO A 45 7.40 -0.59 -18.71
N CYS A 46 6.91 -0.37 -17.47
CA CYS A 46 6.81 -1.45 -16.50
C CYS A 46 5.80 -2.52 -16.93
N MET A 47 4.65 -2.13 -17.49
CA MET A 47 3.65 -3.06 -18.04
C MET A 47 4.24 -3.93 -19.15
N GLU A 48 5.02 -3.35 -20.05
CA GLU A 48 5.71 -4.07 -21.11
C GLU A 48 6.75 -5.05 -20.53
N ASP A 49 7.57 -4.60 -19.59
CA ASP A 49 8.60 -5.42 -18.95
C ASP A 49 8.01 -6.63 -18.19
N THR A 50 6.81 -6.47 -17.59
CA THR A 50 6.13 -7.55 -16.85
C THR A 50 5.17 -8.35 -17.70
N ASN A 51 4.99 -8.01 -18.97
CA ASN A 51 3.93 -8.57 -19.83
C ASN A 51 2.55 -8.52 -19.13
N SER A 52 2.24 -7.38 -18.52
CA SER A 52 0.99 -7.11 -17.84
C SER A 52 0.12 -6.22 -18.73
N THR A 53 -1.05 -6.73 -19.11
CA THR A 53 -2.00 -5.97 -19.96
C THR A 53 -2.78 -4.92 -19.18
N ASP A 54 -2.77 -5.04 -17.86
CA ASP A 54 -3.41 -4.12 -16.96
C ASP A 54 -2.61 -4.04 -15.66
N TYR A 55 -2.13 -2.84 -15.33
CA TYR A 55 -1.49 -2.62 -14.04
C TYR A 55 -2.52 -2.54 -12.91
N PHE A 56 -3.80 -2.44 -13.25
CA PHE A 56 -4.87 -2.56 -12.30
C PHE A 56 -5.08 -3.97 -11.73
N THR A 57 -4.01 -4.73 -11.51
CA THR A 57 -3.92 -5.53 -10.27
C THR A 57 -4.33 -4.73 -8.99
N LEU A 58 -4.38 -3.38 -9.06
CA LEU A 58 -4.95 -2.46 -8.06
C LEU A 58 -6.47 -2.09 -8.21
N GLU A 59 -7.18 -2.36 -9.33
CA GLU A 59 -8.65 -2.09 -9.57
C GLU A 59 -9.35 -3.33 -10.14
N SER A 60 -8.76 -4.02 -11.13
CA SER A 60 -9.27 -5.28 -11.71
C SER A 60 -9.28 -6.44 -10.72
N GLY A 61 -8.53 -6.31 -9.61
CA GLY A 61 -8.49 -7.29 -8.51
C GLY A 61 -7.81 -8.61 -8.88
N VAL A 62 -7.22 -8.72 -10.08
CA VAL A 62 -6.48 -9.91 -10.51
C VAL A 62 -5.01 -9.76 -10.08
N PRO A 63 -4.47 -10.59 -9.18
CA PRO A 63 -3.09 -10.48 -8.75
C PRO A 63 -2.10 -10.87 -9.86
N LEU A 64 -0.91 -10.26 -9.87
CA LEU A 64 0.19 -10.67 -10.75
C LEU A 64 0.55 -12.14 -10.48
N THR A 65 0.84 -12.89 -11.54
CA THR A 65 1.40 -14.24 -11.43
C THR A 65 2.82 -14.19 -10.84
N ALA A 66 3.31 -15.31 -10.32
CA ALA A 66 4.67 -15.37 -9.80
C ALA A 66 5.74 -14.96 -10.83
N THR A 67 5.58 -15.36 -12.09
CA THR A 67 6.48 -14.94 -13.19
C THR A 67 6.45 -13.43 -13.42
N GLN A 68 5.26 -12.82 -13.38
CA GLN A 68 5.12 -11.38 -13.53
C GLN A 68 5.70 -10.61 -12.34
N TRP A 69 5.58 -11.14 -11.12
CA TRP A 69 6.25 -10.58 -9.96
C TRP A 69 7.77 -10.66 -10.05
N THR A 70 8.32 -11.79 -10.52
CA THR A 70 9.76 -11.89 -10.76
C THR A 70 10.20 -10.85 -11.78
N ALA A 71 9.49 -10.74 -12.91
CA ALA A 71 9.77 -9.72 -13.94
C ALA A 71 9.65 -8.29 -13.40
N PHE A 72 8.68 -8.04 -12.52
CA PHE A 72 8.50 -6.74 -11.87
C PHE A 72 9.76 -6.36 -11.08
N PHE A 73 10.31 -7.28 -10.28
CA PHE A 73 11.49 -7.01 -9.47
C PHE A 73 12.81 -6.96 -10.25
N ASP A 74 12.85 -7.53 -11.46
CA ASP A 74 13.99 -7.47 -12.36
C ASP A 74 13.97 -6.22 -13.28
N SER A 75 12.85 -5.50 -13.35
CA SER A 75 12.69 -4.33 -14.23
C SER A 75 13.11 -3.01 -13.58
N SER A 76 13.96 -2.24 -14.27
CA SER A 76 14.28 -0.86 -13.90
C SER A 76 13.07 0.07 -14.03
N SER A 77 12.21 -0.14 -15.03
CA SER A 77 11.00 0.65 -15.22
C SER A 77 10.03 0.48 -14.05
N CYS A 78 9.89 -0.75 -13.57
CA CYS A 78 9.05 -1.08 -12.42
C CYS A 78 9.60 -0.53 -11.10
N ARG A 79 10.93 -0.46 -10.96
CA ARG A 79 11.56 0.26 -9.85
C ARG A 79 11.22 1.74 -9.86
N GLU A 80 11.31 2.39 -11.01
CA GLU A 80 10.97 3.82 -11.14
C GLU A 80 9.48 4.07 -10.92
N LEU A 81 8.60 3.19 -11.42
CA LEU A 81 7.18 3.23 -11.14
C LEU A 81 6.90 3.13 -9.64
N TYR A 82 7.47 2.14 -8.96
CA TYR A 82 7.31 1.97 -7.51
C TYR A 82 7.79 3.20 -6.72
N ASN A 83 8.95 3.74 -7.08
CA ASN A 83 9.48 4.94 -6.42
C ASN A 83 8.51 6.13 -6.58
N ASN A 84 7.93 6.31 -7.78
CA ASN A 84 6.92 7.35 -8.03
C ASN A 84 5.64 7.10 -7.22
N LEU A 85 5.15 5.86 -7.17
CA LEU A 85 3.96 5.48 -6.39
C LEU A 85 4.17 5.71 -4.88
N SER A 86 5.34 5.32 -4.38
CA SER A 86 5.71 5.52 -2.98
C SER A 86 5.68 6.99 -2.60
N LEU A 87 6.27 7.87 -3.43
CA LEU A 87 6.32 9.30 -3.18
C LEU A 87 4.97 10.02 -3.35
N SER A 88 4.21 9.69 -4.40
CA SER A 88 3.02 10.45 -4.80
C SER A 88 1.73 9.98 -4.14
N ILE A 89 1.63 8.68 -3.83
CA ILE A 89 0.41 8.06 -3.30
C ILE A 89 0.67 7.49 -1.91
N TYR A 90 1.59 6.53 -1.77
CA TYR A 90 1.67 5.74 -0.54
C TYR A 90 2.19 6.53 0.67
N ASN A 91 3.10 7.49 0.45
CA ASN A 91 3.59 8.41 1.48
C ASN A 91 2.71 9.68 1.63
N ASN A 92 1.62 9.79 0.87
CA ASN A 92 0.78 10.98 0.93
C ASN A 92 -0.01 11.01 2.24
N THR A 93 0.20 12.05 3.05
CA THR A 93 -0.42 12.15 4.37
C THR A 93 -1.92 12.37 4.33
N ALA A 94 -2.46 12.87 3.22
CA ALA A 94 -3.89 13.06 3.02
C ALA A 94 -4.60 11.78 2.58
N MET A 95 -3.87 10.74 2.17
CA MET A 95 -4.45 9.43 1.87
C MET A 95 -4.98 8.78 3.16
N PRO A 96 -6.22 8.28 3.18
CA PRO A 96 -6.77 7.55 4.32
C PRO A 96 -5.90 6.36 4.70
N LEU A 97 -5.67 6.18 6.00
CA LEU A 97 -5.04 4.97 6.51
C LEU A 97 -6.06 3.83 6.52
N CYS A 98 -5.63 2.68 6.00
CA CYS A 98 -6.42 1.47 5.95
C CYS A 98 -5.48 0.25 6.01
N ARG A 99 -6.01 -0.88 6.49
CA ARG A 99 -5.28 -2.14 6.51
C ARG A 99 -5.46 -2.90 5.21
N LEU A 100 -4.37 -3.41 4.67
CA LEU A 100 -4.31 -4.26 3.48
C LEU A 100 -4.55 -5.73 3.82
N ASP A 101 -4.30 -6.11 5.07
CA ASP A 101 -4.43 -7.47 5.56
C ASP A 101 -4.90 -7.51 7.03
N LYS A 102 -5.05 -8.74 7.55
CA LYS A 102 -5.42 -9.00 8.94
C LYS A 102 -4.33 -8.66 9.98
N PHE A 103 -3.10 -8.41 9.53
CA PHE A 103 -1.97 -8.08 10.40
C PHE A 103 -1.84 -6.56 10.61
N GLY A 104 -2.64 -5.77 9.88
CA GLY A 104 -2.66 -4.32 10.00
C GLY A 104 -1.66 -3.62 9.08
N THR A 105 -1.07 -4.33 8.12
CA THR A 105 -0.14 -3.73 7.14
C THR A 105 -0.86 -2.61 6.38
N THR A 106 -0.28 -1.41 6.38
CA THR A 106 -0.82 -0.25 5.67
C THR A 106 -0.02 0.05 4.41
N ARG A 107 -0.57 0.88 3.52
CA ARG A 107 0.19 1.40 2.36
C ARG A 107 1.39 2.24 2.76
N ARG A 108 1.37 2.90 3.93
CA ARG A 108 2.53 3.63 4.44
C ARG A 108 3.65 2.70 4.87
N ASP A 109 3.31 1.54 5.41
CA ASP A 109 4.30 0.51 5.73
C ASP A 109 4.98 0.04 4.44
N LEU A 110 4.22 -0.15 3.35
CA LEU A 110 4.80 -0.40 2.03
C LEU A 110 5.67 0.77 1.55
N ALA A 111 5.23 2.02 1.69
CA ALA A 111 6.00 3.20 1.29
C ALA A 111 7.36 3.31 2.02
N SER A 112 7.45 2.76 3.23
CA SER A 112 8.68 2.75 4.02
C SER A 112 9.73 1.77 3.50
N LEU A 113 9.33 0.82 2.65
CA LEU A 113 10.23 -0.15 2.03
C LEU A 113 10.84 0.45 0.77
N SER A 114 12.16 0.33 0.63
CA SER A 114 12.81 0.46 -0.67
C SER A 114 12.33 -0.65 -1.61
N PHE A 115 12.49 -0.44 -2.92
CA PHE A 115 12.13 -1.46 -3.90
C PHE A 115 12.80 -2.82 -3.63
N ASP A 116 14.06 -2.81 -3.19
CA ASP A 116 14.79 -4.04 -2.85
C ASP A 116 14.25 -4.67 -1.56
N GLN A 117 13.87 -3.89 -0.57
CA GLN A 117 13.24 -4.40 0.65
C GLN A 117 11.86 -5.01 0.35
N LEU A 118 11.08 -4.39 -0.54
CA LEU A 118 9.82 -4.93 -1.01
C LEU A 118 10.04 -6.24 -1.77
N ARG A 119 11.04 -6.30 -2.65
CA ARG A 119 11.42 -7.54 -3.35
C ARG A 119 11.72 -8.66 -2.35
N ASP A 120 12.58 -8.39 -1.38
CA ASP A 120 13.02 -9.41 -0.42
C ASP A 120 11.85 -9.90 0.45
N TYR A 121 10.94 -8.98 0.84
CA TYR A 121 9.70 -9.33 1.51
C TYR A 121 8.79 -10.21 0.64
N MET A 122 8.54 -9.81 -0.61
CA MET A 122 7.68 -10.55 -1.54
C MET A 122 8.26 -11.91 -1.89
N ALA A 123 9.57 -12.01 -2.10
CA ALA A 123 10.27 -13.26 -2.40
C ALA A 123 10.26 -14.25 -1.23
N SER A 124 10.38 -13.76 0.01
CA SER A 124 10.39 -14.62 1.20
C SER A 124 8.98 -15.04 1.65
N SER A 125 7.97 -14.18 1.46
CA SER A 125 6.68 -14.33 2.13
C SER A 125 5.51 -14.59 1.19
N ILE A 126 5.55 -14.09 -0.05
CA ILE A 126 4.38 -14.06 -0.93
C ILE A 126 4.56 -14.95 -2.17
N LEU A 127 5.67 -14.84 -2.90
CA LEU A 127 5.91 -15.63 -4.11
C LEU A 127 5.89 -17.15 -3.89
N PRO A 128 6.42 -17.70 -2.78
CA PRO A 128 6.32 -19.13 -2.50
C PRO A 128 4.87 -19.63 -2.32
N LEU A 129 3.93 -18.74 -1.98
CA LEU A 129 2.51 -19.06 -1.85
C LEU A 129 1.78 -19.01 -3.20
N LEU A 130 2.32 -18.27 -4.17
CA LEU A 130 1.76 -18.11 -5.52
C LEU A 130 2.30 -19.13 -6.51
N LEU A 131 3.49 -19.69 -6.25
CA LEU A 131 4.06 -20.79 -7.01
C LEU A 131 3.52 -22.12 -6.46
N PRO A 132 2.80 -22.94 -7.25
CA PRO A 132 2.60 -24.33 -6.87
C PRO A 132 3.99 -24.98 -6.74
N ASN A 133 4.17 -25.85 -5.73
CA ASN A 133 5.41 -26.53 -5.32
C ASN A 133 6.18 -27.30 -6.43
N SER A 134 5.77 -27.21 -7.69
CA SER A 134 6.36 -27.88 -8.85
C SER A 134 7.37 -27.03 -9.65
N ALA A 135 7.60 -25.75 -9.30
CA ALA A 135 8.52 -24.88 -10.06
C ALA A 135 9.97 -24.83 -9.50
N LEU A 136 10.27 -25.47 -8.37
CA LEU A 136 11.59 -25.46 -7.73
C LEU A 136 12.43 -26.73 -7.97
N ALA A 137 12.04 -27.56 -8.94
CA ALA A 137 12.78 -28.76 -9.33
C ALA A 137 13.08 -28.78 -10.83
N THR A 138 14.06 -27.98 -11.26
CA THR A 138 14.96 -28.30 -12.38
C THR A 138 16.20 -27.42 -12.31
#